data_AF-A0A382YR56-F1
#
_entry.id   AF-A0A382YR56-F1
#
_cell.length_a   1.000
_cell.length_b   1.000
_cell.length_c   1.000
_cell.angle_alpha   90.00
_cell.angle_beta   90.00
_cell.angle_gamma   90.00
#
_symmetry.space_group_name_H-M   'P 1'
#
loop_
_entity.id
_entity.type
_entity.pdbx_description
1 polymer ?
#
loop_
_entity_poly.entity_id
_entity_poly.type
_entity_poly.pdbx_seq_one_letter_code
_entity_poly.pdbx_strand_id
1 'polypeptide(L)'
;PYHQDEKNYTMGHAKVREDGLFIYRTWIPYYLQASSLYLFGETTFAARLPFALSGVMSVIALYFFTFKLTKKKSTAFLATLFLISSVPALVYFRTARYVGLPILLTILLLNSYATIFEKKKWNHWPLTLLSIIYFHTMYVAFAGVILGALTHFYINRNSITSNNQKRVVQAAIVTSIFTLPWLWFIAPIFAKIPEFYLSANDQIDTSNWRFLKHFTGFLFQLNNYIFPLILLPILLKRSLRPYRKEIELCLFCIMGLLFVS
;
A
#
# COMPACT_ATOMS: atom_id res chain seq x y z
N PRO A 1 13.40 -7.17 11.39
CA PRO A 1 14.65 -6.39 11.53
C PRO A 1 14.38 -4.98 12.07
N TYR A 2 14.66 -4.79 13.36
CA TYR A 2 14.81 -3.46 13.95
C TYR A 2 16.13 -2.88 13.43
N HIS A 3 16.07 -1.83 12.62
CA HIS A 3 17.23 -0.95 12.44
C HIS A 3 17.12 0.08 13.56
N GLN A 4 17.67 -0.25 14.72
CA GLN A 4 18.08 0.76 15.69
C GLN A 4 19.49 1.20 15.27
N ASP A 5 19.74 2.50 15.30
CA ASP A 5 20.83 3.20 14.60
C ASP A 5 22.27 2.77 14.95
N GLU A 6 22.48 1.69 15.72
CA GLU A 6 23.81 1.21 16.11
C GLU A 6 23.97 -0.33 16.10
N LYS A 7 22.89 -1.11 15.99
CA LYS A 7 22.95 -2.58 15.91
C LYS A 7 22.06 -3.11 14.79
N ASN A 8 22.70 -3.57 13.72
CA ASN A 8 22.05 -4.34 12.67
C ASN A 8 21.73 -5.76 13.19
N TYR A 9 20.56 -5.94 13.82
CA TYR A 9 19.94 -7.25 14.01
C TYR A 9 19.39 -7.74 12.66
N THR A 10 20.28 -7.99 11.70
CA THR A 10 19.90 -8.55 10.39
C THR A 10 19.61 -10.03 10.56
N MET A 11 18.49 -10.50 9.99
CA MET A 11 18.28 -11.93 9.75
C MET A 11 19.46 -12.44 8.91
N GLY A 12 20.27 -13.38 9.43
CA GLY A 12 21.41 -13.93 8.68
C GLY A 12 20.99 -14.48 7.32
N HIS A 13 19.83 -15.15 7.27
CA HIS A 13 19.23 -15.69 6.03
C HIS A 13 18.72 -14.63 5.04
N ALA A 14 18.59 -13.37 5.45
CA ALA A 14 18.22 -12.29 4.54
C ALA A 14 19.43 -11.72 3.78
N LYS A 15 20.66 -12.12 4.15
CA LYS A 15 21.89 -11.91 3.40
C LYS A 15 22.12 -13.15 2.53
N VAL A 16 21.81 -13.07 1.24
CA VAL A 16 21.81 -14.25 0.35
C VAL A 16 23.08 -14.33 -0.50
N ARG A 17 23.83 -13.23 -0.64
CA ARG A 17 25.10 -13.19 -1.37
C ARG A 17 26.26 -12.92 -0.43
N GLU A 18 27.43 -13.41 -0.82
CA GLU A 18 28.72 -13.21 -0.12
C GLU A 18 29.11 -11.73 -0.01
N ASP A 19 28.53 -10.87 -0.85
CA ASP A 19 28.68 -9.40 -0.81
C ASP A 19 27.87 -8.72 0.31
N GLY A 20 27.06 -9.46 1.07
CA GLY A 20 26.24 -8.93 2.16
C GLY A 20 24.92 -8.28 1.73
N LEU A 21 24.48 -8.47 0.47
CA LEU A 21 23.22 -7.90 -0.03
C LEU A 21 22.00 -8.39 0.76
N PHE A 22 21.25 -7.44 1.32
CA PHE A 22 20.02 -7.69 2.08
C PHE A 22 18.80 -7.73 1.16
N ILE A 23 18.12 -8.87 1.09
CA ILE A 23 17.10 -9.14 0.04
C ILE A 23 15.68 -9.26 0.62
N TYR A 24 15.53 -9.28 1.94
CA TYR A 24 14.20 -9.38 2.57
C TYR A 24 13.28 -8.19 2.21
N ARG A 25 13.84 -7.02 1.92
CA ARG A 25 13.09 -5.83 1.53
C ARG A 25 13.41 -5.45 0.10
N THR A 26 12.40 -4.92 -0.58
CA THR A 26 12.57 -4.38 -1.93
C THR A 26 13.33 -3.06 -1.91
N TRP A 27 13.78 -2.64 -3.08
CA TRP A 27 14.93 -1.77 -3.25
C TRP A 27 14.59 -0.28 -3.42
N ILE A 28 13.40 0.05 -3.93
CA ILE A 28 13.03 1.45 -4.24
C ILE A 28 13.21 2.42 -3.07
N PRO A 29 12.77 2.10 -1.83
CA PRO A 29 12.96 3.01 -0.70
C PRO A 29 14.43 3.33 -0.42
N TYR A 30 15.32 2.35 -0.61
CA TYR A 30 16.76 2.52 -0.37
C TYR A 30 17.40 3.40 -1.43
N TYR A 31 17.10 3.16 -2.72
CA TYR A 31 17.62 4.01 -3.80
C TYR A 31 17.09 5.43 -3.71
N LEU A 32 15.83 5.61 -3.33
CA LEU A 32 15.26 6.94 -3.11
C LEU A 32 15.96 7.68 -1.95
N GLN A 33 16.21 6.98 -0.83
CA GLN A 33 16.95 7.53 0.29
C GLN A 33 18.41 7.86 -0.10
N ALA A 34 19.11 6.92 -0.74
CA ALA A 34 20.49 7.09 -1.17
C ALA A 34 20.65 8.26 -2.15
N SER A 35 19.70 8.44 -3.07
CA SER A 35 19.69 9.59 -4.00
C SER A 35 19.59 10.91 -3.25
N SER A 36 18.75 10.98 -2.21
CA SER A 36 18.62 12.18 -1.38
C SER A 36 19.89 12.46 -0.56
N LEU A 37 20.50 11.42 0.03
CA LEU A 37 21.76 11.53 0.74
C LEU A 37 22.90 12.00 -0.18
N TYR A 38 22.95 11.49 -1.41
CA TYR A 38 23.93 11.91 -2.41
C TYR A 38 23.77 13.39 -2.80
N LEU A 39 22.53 13.87 -2.96
CA LEU A 39 22.26 15.25 -3.39
C LEU A 39 22.37 16.29 -2.27
N PHE A 40 22.00 15.93 -1.04
CA PHE A 40 21.86 16.86 0.09
C PHE A 40 22.80 16.55 1.27
N GLY A 41 23.70 15.59 1.11
CA GLY A 41 24.68 15.17 2.12
C GLY A 41 24.16 14.12 3.11
N GLU A 42 25.08 13.54 3.87
CA GLU A 42 24.83 12.47 4.86
C GLU A 42 24.20 13.00 6.15
N THR A 43 22.98 13.56 6.04
CA THR A 43 22.24 14.13 7.16
C THR A 43 20.93 13.39 7.40
N THR A 44 20.45 13.43 8.64
CA THR A 44 19.14 12.87 9.00
C THR A 44 17.98 13.56 8.27
N PHE A 45 18.13 14.85 7.95
CA PHE A 45 17.20 15.59 7.12
C PHE A 45 17.15 15.03 5.70
N ALA A 46 18.31 14.92 5.04
CA ALA A 46 18.40 14.38 3.67
C ALA A 46 17.84 12.95 3.59
N ALA A 47 18.11 12.10 4.58
CA ALA A 47 17.56 10.74 4.65
C ALA A 47 16.02 10.70 4.70
N ARG A 48 15.39 11.65 5.41
CA ARG A 48 13.94 11.69 5.66
C ARG A 48 13.18 12.48 4.60
N LEU A 49 13.85 13.41 3.91
CA LEU A 49 13.26 14.32 2.93
C LEU A 49 12.35 13.63 1.89
N PRO A 50 12.76 12.56 1.19
CA PRO A 50 11.91 11.95 0.16
C PRO A 50 10.61 11.36 0.74
N PHE A 51 10.67 10.83 1.95
CA PHE A 51 9.50 10.26 2.63
C PHE A 51 8.56 11.35 3.15
N ALA A 52 9.11 12.46 3.67
CA ALA A 52 8.32 13.62 4.06
C ALA A 52 7.61 14.25 2.86
N LEU A 53 8.30 14.40 1.72
CA LEU A 53 7.72 14.86 0.47
C LEU A 53 6.62 13.91 -0.03
N SER A 54 6.80 12.60 0.12
CA SER A 54 5.74 11.63 -0.20
C SER A 54 4.48 11.84 0.64
N GLY A 55 4.62 12.26 1.90
CA GLY A 55 3.50 12.62 2.77
C GLY A 55 2.75 13.85 2.29
N VAL A 56 3.46 14.93 1.95
CA VAL A 56 2.87 16.15 1.37
C VAL A 56 2.14 15.82 0.06
N MET A 57 2.78 15.04 -0.81
CA MET A 57 2.16 14.61 -2.06
C MET A 57 0.94 13.71 -1.84
N SER A 58 0.94 12.88 -0.79
CA SER A 58 -0.21 12.03 -0.45
C SER A 58 -1.42 12.87 -0.10
N VAL A 59 -1.23 13.95 0.66
CA VAL A 59 -2.31 14.89 1.02
C VAL A 59 -2.90 15.55 -0.23
N ILE A 60 -2.04 16.09 -1.10
CA ILE A 60 -2.46 16.73 -2.35
C ILE A 60 -3.19 15.73 -3.25
N ALA A 61 -2.62 14.53 -3.44
CA ALA A 61 -3.22 13.48 -4.24
C ALA A 61 -4.58 13.04 -3.68
N LEU A 62 -4.70 12.91 -2.35
CA LEU A 62 -5.95 12.52 -1.69
C LEU A 62 -7.05 13.56 -1.89
N TYR A 63 -6.71 14.86 -1.85
CA TYR A 63 -7.66 15.93 -2.13
C TYR A 63 -8.25 15.77 -3.52
N PHE A 64 -7.40 15.70 -4.54
CA PHE A 64 -7.85 15.61 -5.93
C PHE A 64 -8.56 14.29 -6.23
N PHE A 65 -8.08 13.18 -5.67
CA PHE A 65 -8.75 11.89 -5.80
C PHE A 65 -10.15 11.92 -5.20
N THR A 66 -10.28 12.38 -3.95
CA THR A 66 -11.59 12.47 -3.28
C THR A 66 -12.52 13.44 -3.98
N PHE A 67 -12.00 14.59 -4.43
CA PHE A 67 -12.79 15.55 -5.21
C PHE A 67 -13.25 14.95 -6.55
N LYS A 68 -12.38 14.20 -7.24
CA LYS A 68 -12.72 13.53 -8.49
C LYS A 68 -13.87 12.54 -8.29
N LEU A 69 -13.82 11.75 -7.23
CA LEU A 69 -14.82 10.73 -6.88
C LEU A 69 -16.16 11.34 -6.42
N THR A 70 -16.11 12.34 -5.54
CA THR A 70 -17.31 12.83 -4.86
C THR A 70 -17.90 14.11 -5.46
N LYS A 71 -17.11 14.84 -6.27
CA LYS A 71 -17.41 16.19 -6.77
C LYS A 71 -17.70 17.23 -5.67
N LYS A 72 -17.34 16.94 -4.41
CA LYS A 72 -17.59 17.80 -3.25
C LYS A 72 -16.28 18.26 -2.61
N LYS A 73 -16.04 19.57 -2.61
CA LYS A 73 -14.85 20.17 -2.01
C LYS A 73 -14.78 19.92 -0.50
N SER A 74 -15.92 19.95 0.20
CA SER A 74 -15.98 19.69 1.65
C SER A 74 -15.55 18.28 2.01
N THR A 75 -15.99 17.27 1.23
CA THR A 75 -15.57 15.88 1.44
C THR A 75 -14.09 15.68 1.14
N ALA A 76 -13.58 16.30 0.08
CA ALA A 76 -12.15 16.26 -0.24
C ALA A 76 -11.29 16.90 0.86
N PHE A 77 -11.70 18.08 1.35
CA PHE A 77 -11.05 18.77 2.46
C PHE A 77 -11.05 17.92 3.72
N LEU A 78 -12.20 17.33 4.09
CA LEU A 78 -12.31 16.52 5.31
C LEU A 78 -11.46 15.25 5.23
N ALA A 79 -11.42 14.59 4.07
CA ALA A 79 -10.55 13.42 3.85
C ALA A 79 -9.06 13.78 4.02
N THR A 80 -8.62 14.92 3.47
CA THR A 80 -7.25 15.39 3.68
C THR A 80 -6.97 15.81 5.11
N LEU A 81 -7.93 16.45 5.78
CA LEU A 81 -7.80 16.85 7.16
C LEU A 81 -7.57 15.61 8.04
N PHE A 82 -8.34 14.54 7.83
CA PHE A 82 -8.18 13.28 8.54
C PHE A 82 -6.82 12.61 8.29
N LEU A 83 -6.28 12.68 7.08
CA LEU A 83 -4.94 12.17 6.80
C LEU A 83 -3.86 12.98 7.52
N ILE A 84 -3.94 14.31 7.48
CA ILE A 84 -2.96 15.20 8.12
C ILE A 84 -3.03 15.10 9.64
N SER A 85 -4.23 14.94 10.21
CA SER A 85 -4.43 14.81 11.66
C SER A 85 -4.17 13.39 12.18
N SER A 86 -3.90 12.42 11.30
CA SER A 86 -3.61 11.04 11.70
C SER A 86 -2.20 10.93 12.26
N VAL A 87 -2.11 10.73 13.58
CA VAL A 87 -0.83 10.55 14.28
C VAL A 87 0.01 9.41 13.67
N PRO A 88 -0.56 8.21 13.39
CA PRO A 88 0.21 7.15 12.73
C PRO A 88 0.77 7.57 11.36
N ALA A 89 -0.02 8.27 10.54
CA ALA A 89 0.43 8.72 9.23
C ALA A 89 1.59 9.73 9.34
N LEU A 90 1.47 10.72 10.25
CA LEU A 90 2.52 11.70 10.50
C LEU A 90 3.83 11.05 10.95
N VAL A 91 3.76 10.06 11.84
CA VAL A 91 4.94 9.32 12.30
C VAL A 91 5.60 8.62 11.11
N TYR A 92 4.84 7.93 10.25
CA TYR A 92 5.41 7.24 9.10
C TYR A 92 6.07 8.20 8.10
N PHE A 93 5.43 9.33 7.77
CA PHE A 93 6.00 10.31 6.83
C PHE A 93 7.26 11.01 7.35
N ARG A 94 7.46 11.08 8.66
CA ARG A 94 8.64 11.70 9.28
C ARG A 94 9.82 10.73 9.45
N THR A 95 9.62 9.44 9.23
CA THR A 95 10.68 8.44 9.32
C THR A 95 11.27 8.12 7.95
N ALA A 96 12.57 7.84 7.89
CA ALA A 96 13.22 7.34 6.68
C ALA A 96 12.89 5.84 6.48
N ARG A 97 11.60 5.53 6.36
CA ARG A 97 11.08 4.16 6.25
C ARG A 97 10.17 4.04 5.02
N TYR A 98 10.21 2.85 4.45
CA TYR A 98 9.40 2.47 3.29
C TYR A 98 7.87 2.57 3.48
N VAL A 99 7.37 2.78 4.71
CA VAL A 99 5.94 2.70 5.03
C VAL A 99 5.15 3.93 4.54
N GLY A 100 5.79 5.10 4.40
CA GLY A 100 5.12 6.31 3.91
C GLY A 100 4.76 6.27 2.42
N LEU A 101 5.66 5.75 1.58
CA LEU A 101 5.48 5.70 0.12
C LEU A 101 4.22 4.92 -0.33
N PRO A 102 3.89 3.74 0.26
CA PRO A 102 2.65 3.02 0.01
C PRO A 102 1.37 3.84 0.12
N ILE A 103 1.31 4.83 1.02
CA ILE A 103 0.12 5.68 1.16
C ILE A 103 -0.08 6.51 -0.11
N LEU A 104 0.97 7.18 -0.60
CA LEU A 104 0.95 7.92 -1.86
C LEU A 104 0.61 7.00 -3.04
N LEU A 105 1.32 5.87 -3.14
CA LEU A 105 1.18 4.93 -4.24
C LEU A 105 -0.22 4.32 -4.29
N THR A 106 -0.85 4.05 -3.14
CA THR A 106 -2.25 3.59 -3.07
C THR A 106 -3.19 4.62 -3.70
N ILE A 107 -3.07 5.90 -3.32
CA ILE A 107 -3.96 6.95 -3.84
C ILE A 107 -3.78 7.10 -5.35
N LEU A 108 -2.54 7.15 -5.84
CA LEU A 108 -2.25 7.30 -7.27
C LEU A 108 -2.70 6.07 -8.08
N LEU A 109 -2.50 4.87 -7.54
CA LEU A 109 -2.92 3.61 -8.16
C LEU A 109 -4.45 3.55 -8.25
N LEU A 110 -5.17 3.86 -7.17
CA LEU A 110 -6.63 3.89 -7.17
C LEU A 110 -7.20 5.00 -8.06
N ASN A 111 -6.54 6.17 -8.12
CA ASN A 111 -6.92 7.23 -9.04
C ASN A 111 -6.78 6.81 -10.52
N SER A 112 -5.69 6.10 -10.84
CA SER A 112 -5.46 5.53 -12.17
C SER A 112 -6.47 4.41 -12.48
N TYR A 113 -6.74 3.54 -11.51
CA TYR A 113 -7.74 2.48 -11.60
C TYR A 113 -9.15 3.03 -11.85
N ALA A 114 -9.56 4.08 -11.15
CA ALA A 114 -10.89 4.68 -11.31
C ALA A 114 -11.16 5.15 -12.75
N THR A 115 -10.13 5.52 -13.50
CA THR A 115 -10.27 5.94 -14.92
C THR A 115 -10.63 4.79 -15.87
N ILE A 116 -10.49 3.52 -15.46
CA ILE A 116 -10.86 2.35 -16.29
C ILE A 116 -12.35 2.36 -16.64
N PHE A 117 -13.18 2.85 -15.72
CA PHE A 117 -14.64 2.91 -15.84
C PHE A 117 -15.13 4.10 -16.67
N GLU A 118 -14.24 4.99 -17.10
CA GLU A 118 -14.60 6.08 -18.00
C GLU A 118 -14.85 5.54 -19.41
N LYS A 119 -15.84 6.10 -20.14
CA LYS A 119 -16.22 5.64 -21.49
C LYS A 119 -15.18 5.91 -22.59
N LYS A 120 -14.03 6.49 -22.24
CA LYS A 120 -12.93 6.78 -23.16
C LYS A 120 -11.90 5.65 -23.17
N LYS A 121 -11.05 5.67 -24.21
CA LYS A 121 -9.90 4.77 -24.34
C LYS A 121 -8.95 4.97 -23.16
N TRP A 122 -8.85 3.96 -22.28
CA TRP A 122 -8.10 4.05 -21.03
C TRP A 122 -6.60 3.87 -21.23
N ASN A 123 -5.74 4.79 -20.74
CA ASN A 123 -4.29 4.59 -20.79
C ASN A 123 -3.84 3.71 -19.60
N HIS A 124 -3.29 2.52 -19.89
CA HIS A 124 -2.92 1.55 -18.87
C HIS A 124 -1.56 1.81 -18.20
N TRP A 125 -0.67 2.55 -18.87
CA TRP A 125 0.70 2.76 -18.41
C TRP A 125 0.84 3.37 -17.01
N PRO A 126 0.04 4.40 -16.61
CA PRO A 126 0.12 4.93 -15.25
C PRO A 126 -0.16 3.86 -14.19
N LEU A 127 -1.19 3.03 -14.40
CA LEU A 127 -1.50 1.93 -13.47
C LEU A 127 -0.35 0.93 -13.44
N THR A 128 0.15 0.50 -14.59
CA THR A 128 1.25 -0.47 -14.70
C THR A 128 2.50 0.02 -13.97
N LEU A 129 2.95 1.24 -14.22
CA LEU A 129 4.16 1.78 -13.60
C LEU A 129 3.99 1.93 -12.08
N LEU A 130 2.84 2.44 -11.64
CA LEU A 130 2.52 2.55 -10.22
C LEU A 130 2.46 1.18 -9.54
N SER A 131 1.89 0.16 -10.20
CA SER A 131 1.87 -1.21 -9.69
C SER A 131 3.27 -1.77 -9.50
N ILE A 132 4.17 -1.60 -10.47
CA ILE A 132 5.55 -2.07 -10.39
C ILE A 132 6.31 -1.35 -9.25
N ILE A 133 6.20 -0.02 -9.19
CA ILE A 133 6.84 0.78 -8.14
C ILE A 133 6.29 0.40 -6.76
N TYR A 134 4.98 0.21 -6.64
CA TYR A 134 4.34 -0.16 -5.37
C TYR A 134 4.79 -1.55 -4.93
N PHE A 135 4.82 -2.54 -5.82
CA PHE A 135 5.37 -3.85 -5.49
C PHE A 135 6.81 -3.75 -4.97
N HIS A 136 7.68 -3.01 -5.67
CA HIS A 136 9.08 -2.82 -5.29
C HIS A 136 9.30 -1.80 -4.16
N THR A 137 8.22 -1.26 -3.58
CA THR A 137 8.24 -0.44 -2.37
C THR A 137 7.76 -1.24 -1.16
N MET A 138 6.61 -1.92 -1.29
CA MET A 138 6.04 -2.77 -0.26
C MET A 138 5.08 -3.81 -0.88
N TYR A 139 5.62 -4.97 -1.24
CA TYR A 139 4.86 -6.04 -1.93
C TYR A 139 3.63 -6.55 -1.14
N VAL A 140 3.66 -6.51 0.21
CA VAL A 140 2.52 -6.91 1.05
C VAL A 140 1.34 -5.95 0.87
N ALA A 141 1.56 -4.64 1.05
CA ALA A 141 0.50 -3.65 0.87
C ALA A 141 0.01 -3.60 -0.59
N PHE A 142 0.93 -3.76 -1.56
CA PHE A 142 0.56 -3.94 -2.96
C PHE A 142 -0.40 -5.13 -3.16
N ALA A 143 -0.09 -6.31 -2.59
CA ALA A 143 -0.94 -7.49 -2.72
C ALA A 143 -2.35 -7.24 -2.16
N GLY A 144 -2.46 -6.61 -0.99
CA GLY A 144 -3.75 -6.28 -0.38
C GLY A 144 -4.58 -5.29 -1.21
N VAL A 145 -3.97 -4.20 -1.69
CA VAL A 145 -4.66 -3.20 -2.51
C VAL A 145 -5.07 -3.78 -3.87
N ILE A 146 -4.19 -4.55 -4.53
CA ILE A 146 -4.51 -5.20 -5.80
C ILE A 146 -5.61 -6.25 -5.63
N LEU A 147 -5.59 -7.05 -4.56
CA LEU A 147 -6.65 -8.02 -4.27
C LEU A 147 -8.02 -7.32 -4.14
N GLY A 148 -8.06 -6.19 -3.43
CA GLY A 148 -9.27 -5.37 -3.33
C GLY A 148 -9.72 -4.78 -4.67
N ALA A 149 -8.78 -4.22 -5.44
CA ALA A 149 -9.07 -3.64 -6.76
C ALA A 149 -9.53 -4.70 -7.78
N LEU A 150 -8.97 -5.91 -7.73
CA LEU A 150 -9.37 -7.05 -8.56
C LEU A 150 -10.77 -7.54 -8.19
N THR A 151 -11.07 -7.62 -6.89
CA THR A 151 -12.41 -7.98 -6.40
C THR A 151 -13.44 -6.96 -6.89
N HIS A 152 -13.16 -5.67 -6.70
CA HIS A 152 -14.01 -4.60 -7.21
C HIS A 152 -14.15 -4.64 -8.74
N PHE A 153 -13.06 -4.92 -9.46
CA PHE A 153 -13.04 -5.05 -10.93
C PHE A 153 -13.93 -6.19 -11.39
N TYR A 154 -13.81 -7.36 -10.77
CA TYR A 154 -14.60 -8.55 -11.11
C TYR A 154 -16.10 -8.31 -10.96
N ILE A 155 -16.51 -7.69 -9.85
CA ILE A 155 -17.92 -7.35 -9.58
C ILE A 155 -18.45 -6.32 -10.57
N ASN A 156 -17.65 -5.31 -10.91
CA ASN A 156 -18.08 -4.19 -11.76
C ASN A 156 -17.69 -4.33 -13.23
N ARG A 157 -17.19 -5.50 -13.67
CA ARG A 157 -16.60 -5.72 -15.01
C ARG A 157 -17.54 -5.38 -16.17
N ASN A 158 -18.86 -5.57 -15.96
CA ASN A 158 -19.89 -5.32 -16.98
C ASN A 158 -20.05 -3.83 -17.30
N SER A 159 -19.55 -2.94 -16.43
CA SER A 159 -19.57 -1.49 -16.66
C SER A 159 -18.36 -0.96 -17.44
N ILE A 160 -17.44 -1.84 -17.84
CA ILE A 160 -16.19 -1.50 -18.51
C ILE A 160 -16.28 -1.88 -19.98
N THR A 161 -15.73 -1.04 -20.87
CA THR A 161 -15.66 -1.36 -22.30
C THR A 161 -14.72 -2.54 -22.56
N SER A 162 -15.04 -3.40 -23.53
CA SER A 162 -14.20 -4.56 -23.88
C SER A 162 -12.75 -4.17 -24.20
N ASN A 163 -12.54 -3.02 -24.84
CA ASN A 163 -11.21 -2.49 -25.11
C ASN A 163 -10.44 -2.13 -23.82
N ASN A 164 -11.09 -1.53 -22.83
CA ASN A 164 -10.45 -1.22 -21.54
C ASN A 164 -10.15 -2.50 -20.75
N GLN A 165 -11.00 -3.53 -20.83
CA GLN A 165 -10.72 -4.85 -20.22
C GLN A 165 -9.44 -5.48 -20.80
N LYS A 166 -9.26 -5.47 -22.12
CA LYS A 166 -8.01 -5.95 -22.76
C LYS A 166 -6.78 -5.21 -22.25
N ARG A 167 -6.90 -3.90 -22.02
CA ARG A 167 -5.81 -3.07 -21.48
C ARG A 167 -5.50 -3.37 -20.01
N VAL A 168 -6.51 -3.75 -19.21
CA VAL A 168 -6.29 -4.24 -17.85
C VAL A 168 -5.47 -5.52 -17.86
N VAL A 169 -5.78 -6.44 -18.77
CA VAL A 169 -4.97 -7.66 -18.97
C VAL A 169 -3.54 -7.32 -19.39
N GLN A 170 -3.35 -6.39 -20.32
CA GLN A 170 -2.01 -5.91 -20.70
C GLN A 170 -1.25 -5.34 -19.50
N ALA A 171 -1.89 -4.49 -18.68
CA ALA A 171 -1.27 -3.97 -17.47
C ALA A 171 -0.88 -5.07 -16.48
N ALA A 172 -1.74 -6.07 -16.30
CA ALA A 172 -1.46 -7.21 -15.43
C ALA A 172 -0.28 -8.05 -15.94
N ILE A 173 -0.23 -8.35 -17.24
CA ILE A 173 0.89 -9.10 -17.85
C ILE A 173 2.21 -8.36 -17.63
N VAL A 174 2.26 -7.07 -17.98
CA VAL A 174 3.49 -6.27 -17.82
C VAL A 174 3.88 -6.20 -16.36
N THR A 175 2.94 -5.92 -15.45
CA THR A 175 3.22 -5.89 -14.01
C THR A 175 3.81 -7.22 -13.54
N SER A 176 3.20 -8.34 -13.92
CA SER A 176 3.66 -9.68 -13.55
C SER A 176 5.08 -9.98 -14.04
N ILE A 177 5.44 -9.57 -15.26
CA ILE A 177 6.80 -9.74 -15.79
C ILE A 177 7.85 -9.06 -14.89
N PHE A 178 7.52 -7.89 -14.32
CA PHE A 178 8.44 -7.13 -13.47
C PHE A 178 8.38 -7.48 -11.98
N THR A 179 7.41 -8.29 -11.54
CA THR A 179 7.21 -8.62 -10.11
C THR A 179 7.41 -10.10 -9.80
N LEU A 180 6.98 -11.01 -10.69
CA LEU A 180 7.11 -12.46 -10.48
C LEU A 180 8.56 -12.95 -10.35
N PRO A 181 9.54 -12.46 -11.14
CA PRO A 181 10.92 -12.88 -10.97
C PRO A 181 11.46 -12.57 -9.56
N TRP A 182 11.07 -11.40 -9.01
CA TRP A 182 11.45 -11.05 -7.64
C TRP A 182 10.80 -11.97 -6.61
N LEU A 183 9.50 -12.29 -6.76
CA LEU A 183 8.80 -13.22 -5.89
C LEU A 183 9.45 -14.61 -5.88
N TRP A 184 9.83 -15.11 -7.06
CA TRP A 184 10.53 -16.38 -7.18
C TRP A 184 11.89 -16.34 -6.47
N PHE A 185 12.64 -15.26 -6.65
CA PHE A 185 13.95 -15.08 -6.02
C PHE A 185 13.89 -14.99 -4.49
N ILE A 186 12.89 -14.33 -3.92
CA ILE A 186 12.75 -14.13 -2.47
C ILE A 186 12.01 -15.28 -1.76
N ALA A 187 11.30 -16.15 -2.49
CA ALA A 187 10.51 -17.24 -1.93
C ALA A 187 11.26 -18.12 -0.91
N PRO A 188 12.54 -18.50 -1.13
CA PRO A 188 13.31 -19.27 -0.15
C PRO A 188 13.52 -18.53 1.17
N ILE A 189 13.64 -17.19 1.14
CA ILE A 189 13.78 -16.37 2.35
C ILE A 189 12.47 -16.40 3.16
N PHE A 190 11.32 -16.34 2.48
CA PHE A 190 10.02 -16.37 3.16
C PHE A 190 9.79 -17.62 4.00
N ALA A 191 10.28 -18.78 3.55
CA ALA A 191 10.19 -20.01 4.32
C ALA A 191 10.92 -19.92 5.67
N LYS A 192 11.95 -19.06 5.78
CA LYS A 192 12.79 -18.90 6.97
C LYS A 192 12.36 -17.76 7.90
N ILE A 193 11.46 -16.89 7.43
CA ILE A 193 10.97 -15.76 8.23
C ILE A 193 10.21 -16.22 9.49
N PRO A 194 9.26 -17.17 9.42
CA PRO A 194 8.55 -17.64 10.61
C PRO A 194 9.51 -18.22 11.64
N GLU A 195 10.48 -19.05 11.21
CA GLU A 195 11.51 -19.63 12.08
C GLU A 195 12.28 -18.53 12.82
N PHE A 196 12.75 -17.51 12.10
CA PHE A 196 13.47 -16.38 12.72
C PHE A 196 12.62 -15.68 13.78
N TYR A 197 11.39 -15.31 13.44
CA TYR A 197 10.54 -14.55 14.35
C TYR A 197 10.17 -15.37 15.59
N LEU A 198 9.85 -16.64 15.43
CA LEU A 198 9.56 -17.55 16.54
C LEU A 198 10.78 -17.73 17.46
N SER A 199 11.99 -17.82 16.90
CA SER A 199 13.21 -17.92 17.70
C SER A 199 13.59 -16.63 18.43
N ALA A 200 13.14 -15.48 17.93
CA ALA A 200 13.51 -14.17 18.46
C ALA A 200 12.51 -13.64 19.50
N ASN A 201 11.29 -14.18 19.56
CA ASN A 201 10.26 -13.71 20.48
C ASN A 201 9.26 -14.82 20.82
N ASP A 202 9.25 -15.23 22.09
CA ASP A 202 8.34 -16.24 22.62
C ASP A 202 6.87 -15.78 22.69
N GLN A 203 6.60 -14.47 22.48
CA GLN A 203 5.25 -13.91 22.46
C GLN A 203 4.51 -14.10 21.14
N ILE A 204 5.16 -14.71 20.13
CA ILE A 204 4.52 -14.93 18.84
C ILE A 204 3.56 -16.10 18.94
N ASP A 205 2.29 -15.83 18.70
CA ASP A 205 1.25 -16.86 18.68
C ASP A 205 1.56 -17.91 17.61
N THR A 206 1.67 -19.18 18.00
CA THR A 206 1.84 -20.33 17.11
C THR A 206 0.56 -21.13 16.93
N SER A 207 -0.53 -20.73 17.60
CA SER A 207 -1.80 -21.45 17.53
C SER A 207 -2.42 -21.38 16.13
N ASN A 208 -3.29 -22.35 15.82
CA ASN A 208 -4.07 -22.37 14.58
C ASN A 208 -5.01 -21.13 14.45
N TRP A 209 -5.23 -20.40 15.54
CA TRP A 209 -6.05 -19.18 15.58
C TRP A 209 -5.27 -17.90 15.27
N ARG A 210 -3.95 -17.99 15.05
CA ARG A 210 -3.06 -16.84 14.80
C ARG A 210 -3.62 -15.87 13.77
N PHE A 211 -4.05 -16.38 12.61
CA PHE A 211 -4.63 -15.55 11.55
C PHE A 211 -5.85 -14.77 12.05
N LEU A 212 -6.80 -15.46 12.72
CA LEU A 212 -8.00 -14.80 13.22
C LEU A 212 -7.68 -13.76 14.30
N LYS A 213 -6.73 -14.05 15.20
CA LYS A 213 -6.31 -13.09 16.24
C LYS A 213 -5.64 -11.86 15.65
N HIS A 214 -4.80 -12.01 14.61
CA HIS A 214 -4.23 -10.86 13.91
C HIS A 214 -5.32 -10.05 13.20
N PHE A 215 -6.21 -10.73 12.47
CA PHE A 215 -7.31 -10.09 11.77
C PHE A 215 -8.21 -9.29 12.73
N THR A 216 -8.63 -9.87 13.85
CA THR A 216 -9.43 -9.18 14.87
C THR A 216 -8.64 -8.06 15.56
N GLY A 217 -7.33 -8.26 15.78
CA GLY A 217 -6.43 -7.23 16.29
C GLY A 217 -6.36 -6.00 15.38
N PHE A 218 -6.25 -6.19 14.06
CA PHE A 218 -6.28 -5.09 13.10
C PHE A 218 -7.66 -4.43 13.02
N LEU A 219 -8.76 -5.19 13.08
CA LEU A 219 -10.11 -4.61 13.18
C LEU A 219 -10.28 -3.75 14.44
N PHE A 220 -9.75 -4.21 15.57
CA PHE A 220 -9.74 -3.44 16.82
C PHE A 220 -8.95 -2.13 16.66
N GLN A 221 -7.76 -2.19 16.05
CA GLN A 221 -6.97 -0.98 15.76
C GLN A 221 -7.69 -0.03 14.81
N LEU A 222 -8.34 -0.53 13.75
CA LEU A 222 -9.15 0.29 12.85
C LEU A 222 -10.27 1.00 13.60
N ASN A 223 -11.01 0.28 14.44
CA ASN A 223 -12.11 0.85 15.21
C ASN A 223 -11.65 1.98 16.14
N ASN A 224 -10.50 1.81 16.80
CA ASN A 224 -10.04 2.74 17.83
C ASN A 224 -9.24 3.92 17.29
N TYR A 225 -8.52 3.75 16.18
CA TYR A 225 -7.56 4.74 15.71
C TYR A 225 -7.85 5.33 14.32
N ILE A 226 -8.74 4.71 13.52
CA ILE A 226 -8.97 5.15 12.14
C ILE A 226 -10.44 5.45 11.86
N PHE A 227 -11.32 4.47 12.01
CA PHE A 227 -12.74 4.61 11.67
C PHE A 227 -13.60 3.78 12.63
N PRO A 228 -14.52 4.41 13.38
CA PRO A 228 -15.40 3.70 14.31
C PRO A 228 -16.36 2.81 13.51
N LEU A 229 -16.22 1.49 13.68
CA LEU A 229 -16.93 0.50 12.87
C LEU A 229 -18.46 0.54 13.08
N ILE A 230 -18.92 1.07 14.21
CA ILE A 230 -20.34 1.34 14.48
C ILE A 230 -21.00 2.26 13.44
N LEU A 231 -20.20 3.06 12.71
CA LEU A 231 -20.70 3.92 11.63
C LEU A 231 -20.80 3.21 10.28
N LEU A 232 -20.35 1.94 10.14
CA LEU A 232 -20.45 1.18 8.88
C LEU A 232 -21.89 1.12 8.31
N PRO A 233 -22.96 0.91 9.12
CA PRO A 233 -24.32 0.88 8.59
C PRO A 233 -24.76 2.18 7.91
N ILE A 234 -24.14 3.32 8.25
CA ILE A 234 -24.43 4.62 7.62
C ILE A 234 -24.08 4.58 6.14
N LEU A 235 -23.09 3.77 5.72
CA LEU A 235 -22.70 3.61 4.32
C LEU A 235 -23.83 3.03 3.45
N LEU A 236 -24.83 2.37 4.06
CA LEU A 236 -26.00 1.81 3.37
C LEU A 236 -27.13 2.82 3.16
N LYS A 237 -27.01 4.05 3.70
CA LYS A 237 -28.04 5.09 3.59
C LYS A 237 -28.30 5.45 2.13
N ARG A 238 -29.58 5.64 1.77
CA ARG A 238 -30.00 5.95 0.38
C ARG A 238 -29.26 7.16 -0.22
N SER A 239 -28.93 8.16 0.59
CA SER A 239 -28.20 9.37 0.16
C SER A 239 -26.78 9.09 -0.35
N LEU A 240 -26.19 7.94 0.01
CA LEU A 240 -24.84 7.54 -0.41
C LEU A 240 -24.84 6.59 -1.61
N ARG A 241 -26.02 6.15 -2.09
CA ARG A 241 -26.14 5.32 -3.29
C ARG A 241 -25.38 5.84 -4.52
N PRO A 242 -25.31 7.16 -4.78
CA PRO A 242 -24.52 7.67 -5.91
C PRO A 242 -23.02 7.34 -5.82
N TYR A 243 -22.49 7.15 -4.62
CA TYR A 243 -21.07 6.85 -4.36
C TYR A 243 -20.81 5.38 -4.06
N ARG A 244 -21.77 4.50 -4.37
CA ARG A 244 -21.72 3.09 -3.96
C ARG A 244 -20.47 2.39 -4.51
N LYS A 245 -20.11 2.62 -5.77
CA LYS A 245 -18.93 1.98 -6.38
C LYS A 245 -17.64 2.46 -5.74
N GLU A 246 -17.55 3.76 -5.45
CA GLU A 246 -16.41 4.37 -4.80
C GLU A 246 -16.24 3.84 -3.36
N ILE A 247 -17.34 3.69 -2.63
CA ILE A 247 -17.37 3.08 -1.30
C ILE A 247 -16.95 1.61 -1.38
N GLU A 248 -17.51 0.83 -2.31
CA GLU A 248 -17.15 -0.57 -2.53
C GLU A 248 -15.65 -0.73 -2.83
N LEU A 249 -15.08 0.11 -3.72
CA LEU A 249 -13.65 0.10 -4.02
C LEU A 249 -12.80 0.29 -2.76
N CYS A 250 -13.10 1.31 -1.96
CA CYS A 250 -12.37 1.59 -0.72
C CYS A 250 -12.49 0.44 0.28
N LEU A 251 -13.70 -0.10 0.48
CA LEU A 251 -13.94 -1.22 1.39
C LEU A 251 -13.19 -2.48 0.96
N PHE A 252 -13.24 -2.84 -0.32
CA PHE A 252 -12.50 -4.01 -0.82
C PHE A 252 -10.98 -3.83 -0.68
N CYS A 253 -10.45 -2.63 -0.88
CA CYS A 253 -9.02 -2.37 -0.66
C CYS A 253 -8.63 -2.47 0.82
N ILE A 254 -9.46 -1.94 1.72
CA ILE A 254 -9.24 -2.08 3.18
C ILE A 254 -9.28 -3.55 3.59
N MET A 255 -10.28 -4.30 3.13
CA MET A 255 -10.39 -5.73 3.40
C MET A 255 -9.22 -6.53 2.83
N GLY A 256 -8.77 -6.18 1.61
CA GLY A 256 -7.59 -6.79 1.01
C GLY A 256 -6.33 -6.54 1.83
N LEU A 257 -6.14 -5.31 2.34
CA LEU A 257 -5.03 -4.98 3.26
C LEU A 257 -5.11 -5.76 4.57
N LEU A 258 -6.30 -5.86 5.18
CA LEU A 258 -6.52 -6.64 6.41
C LEU A 258 -6.24 -8.13 6.21
N PHE A 259 -6.52 -8.67 5.02
CA PHE A 259 -6.32 -10.08 4.73
C PHE A 259 -4.83 -10.47 4.59
N VAL A 260 -4.00 -9.54 4.12
CA VAL A 260 -2.56 -9.77 3.90
C VAL A 260 -1.67 -9.29 5.04
N SER A 261 -2.24 -8.65 6.06
CA SER A 261 -1.54 -8.14 7.25
C SER A 261 -1.53 -9.18 8.37
#